data_AF-A0A0L0F2E2-F1
#
_entry.id   AF-A0A0L0F2E2-F1
#
_cell.length_a   1.000
_cell.length_b   1.000
_cell.length_c   1.000
_cell.angle_alpha   90.00
_cell.angle_beta   90.00
_cell.angle_gamma   90.00
#
_symmetry.space_group_name_H-M   'P 1'
#
loop_
_entity.id
_entity.type
_entity.pdbx_description
1 polymer ?
#
loop_
_entity_poly.entity_id
_entity_poly.type
_entity_poly.pdbx_seq_one_letter_code
_entity_poly.pdbx_strand_id
1 'polypeptide(L)'
;VGFHRTARTDKGVHAAGQLISFKAIIIDNMIEEINKHLPEQFRFWDYTRVTNGFNAKNACNGRQYDYLIPTYVLAPGKDLAGHDYRIDGDVLERVRSILKEYEGTRNFHNYTPRKHFTDSSAKRYIMSFGVCVCARTESNPTCHVVTV
;
A
#
# COMPACT_ATOMS: atom_id res chain seq x y z
N VAL A 1 6.73 9.78 -26.26
CA VAL A 1 6.32 9.80 -24.84
C VAL A 1 6.89 8.58 -24.15
N GLY A 2 7.71 8.76 -23.11
CA GLY A 2 8.26 7.67 -22.29
C GLY A 2 7.57 7.64 -20.92
N PHE A 3 6.28 7.30 -20.90
CA PHE A 3 5.47 7.32 -19.68
C PHE A 3 5.52 5.97 -18.96
N HIS A 4 6.00 5.96 -17.73
CA HIS A 4 6.08 4.76 -16.88
C HIS A 4 5.62 5.07 -15.47
N ARG A 5 5.11 4.06 -14.77
CA ARG A 5 4.62 4.13 -13.38
C ARG A 5 5.23 3.00 -12.55
N THR A 6 5.56 3.28 -11.29
CA THR A 6 6.19 2.29 -10.38
C THR A 6 5.23 1.19 -9.96
N ALA A 7 3.94 1.53 -9.80
CA ALA A 7 2.89 0.60 -9.40
C ALA A 7 1.66 0.69 -10.33
N ARG A 8 1.03 -0.46 -10.56
CA ARG A 8 -0.33 -0.53 -11.15
C ARG A 8 -1.29 -0.82 -10.01
N THR A 9 -2.06 0.17 -9.60
CA THR A 9 -3.11 0.01 -8.59
C THR A 9 -4.39 -0.50 -9.24
N ASP A 10 -5.09 -1.39 -8.56
CA ASP A 10 -6.38 -1.92 -8.99
C ASP A 10 -7.51 -0.92 -8.69
N LYS A 11 -8.71 -1.22 -9.19
CA LYS A 11 -9.89 -0.36 -9.00
C LYS A 11 -10.18 -0.19 -7.50
N GLY A 12 -10.30 1.07 -7.07
CA GLY A 12 -10.59 1.42 -5.67
C GLY A 12 -9.36 1.47 -4.75
N VAL A 13 -8.16 1.16 -5.26
CA VAL A 13 -6.91 1.26 -4.48
C VAL A 13 -6.35 2.68 -4.54
N HIS A 14 -6.10 3.25 -3.37
CA HIS A 14 -5.47 4.57 -3.21
C HIS A 14 -3.94 4.48 -3.28
N ALA A 15 -3.27 5.63 -3.46
CA ALA A 15 -1.82 5.72 -3.38
C ALA A 15 -1.40 7.07 -2.80
N ALA A 16 -0.70 7.04 -1.66
CA ALA A 16 -0.11 8.23 -1.07
C ALA A 16 1.18 8.67 -1.80
N GLY A 17 1.95 7.71 -2.33
CA GLY A 17 3.27 7.94 -2.94
C GLY A 17 3.45 7.25 -4.30
N GLN A 18 2.48 7.38 -5.22
CA GLN A 18 2.68 6.89 -6.59
C GLN A 18 3.79 7.70 -7.28
N LEU A 19 4.72 6.99 -7.94
CA LEU A 19 5.80 7.62 -8.69
C LEU A 19 5.66 7.29 -10.18
N ILE A 20 5.73 8.34 -11.00
CA ILE A 20 5.69 8.25 -12.46
C ILE A 20 6.94 8.91 -13.05
N SER A 21 7.38 8.42 -14.20
CA SER A 21 8.39 9.08 -15.01
C SER A 21 7.83 9.34 -16.40
N PHE A 22 7.99 10.56 -16.90
CA PHE A 22 7.58 10.96 -18.23
C PHE A 22 8.46 12.08 -18.75
N LYS A 23 8.42 12.31 -20.07
CA LYS A 23 9.10 13.44 -20.71
C LYS A 23 8.11 14.61 -20.78
N ALA A 24 8.51 15.77 -20.30
CA ALA A 24 7.72 16.98 -20.31
C ALA A 24 8.60 18.22 -20.55
N ILE A 25 7.97 19.29 -21.01
CA ILE A 25 8.56 20.63 -21.00
C ILE A 25 8.40 21.15 -19.57
N ILE A 26 9.51 21.54 -18.95
CA ILE A 26 9.51 22.11 -17.60
C ILE A 26 9.18 23.60 -17.72
N ILE A 27 8.22 24.05 -16.94
CA ILE A 27 7.80 25.44 -16.83
C ILE A 27 7.96 25.92 -15.39
N ASP A 28 7.95 27.23 -15.18
CA ASP A 28 7.88 27.82 -13.85
C ASP A 28 6.53 27.45 -13.20
N ASN A 29 6.53 27.25 -11.88
CA ASN A 29 5.33 26.88 -11.09
C ASN A 29 4.60 25.60 -11.58
N MET A 30 5.34 24.66 -12.17
CA MET A 30 4.80 23.41 -12.76
C MET A 30 3.87 22.64 -11.82
N ILE A 31 4.18 22.57 -10.52
CA ILE A 31 3.38 21.86 -9.52
C ILE A 31 1.98 22.51 -9.39
N GLU A 32 1.92 23.83 -9.27
CA GLU A 32 0.67 24.57 -9.12
C GLU A 32 -0.18 24.46 -10.38
N GLU A 33 0.43 24.66 -11.54
CA GLU A 33 -0.26 24.57 -12.84
C GLU A 33 -0.85 23.18 -13.07
N ILE A 34 -0.12 22.10 -12.78
CA ILE A 34 -0.66 20.74 -12.88
C ILE A 34 -1.83 20.57 -11.92
N ASN A 35 -1.68 20.98 -10.66
CA ASN A 35 -2.71 20.78 -9.65
C ASN A 35 -4.01 21.57 -9.92
N LYS A 36 -3.97 22.71 -10.63
CA LYS A 36 -5.17 23.45 -11.08
C LYS A 36 -6.07 22.61 -12.00
N HIS A 37 -5.48 21.68 -12.75
CA HIS A 37 -6.19 20.80 -13.66
C HIS A 37 -6.53 19.43 -13.04
N LEU A 38 -6.09 19.18 -11.80
CA LEU A 38 -6.40 17.96 -11.08
C LEU A 38 -7.58 18.19 -10.12
N PRO A 39 -8.52 17.23 -10.00
CA PRO A 39 -9.55 17.31 -8.98
C PRO A 39 -8.93 17.21 -7.58
N GLU A 40 -9.66 17.64 -6.56
CA GLU A 40 -9.14 17.75 -5.19
C GLU A 40 -8.55 16.45 -4.63
N GLN A 41 -9.10 15.29 -5.02
CA GLN A 41 -8.62 13.99 -4.54
C GLN A 41 -7.27 13.58 -5.11
N PHE A 42 -6.75 14.30 -6.11
CA PHE A 42 -5.45 14.05 -6.73
C PHE A 42 -4.53 15.24 -6.49
N ARG A 43 -3.29 14.92 -6.09
CA ARG A 43 -2.25 15.91 -5.85
C ARG A 43 -0.95 15.48 -6.49
N PHE A 44 -0.37 16.38 -7.26
CA PHE A 44 0.99 16.30 -7.74
C PHE A 44 1.88 16.99 -6.71
N TRP A 45 2.68 16.21 -5.99
CA TRP A 45 3.45 16.70 -4.84
C TRP A 45 4.72 17.41 -5.25
N ASP A 46 5.50 16.78 -6.12
CA ASP A 46 6.82 17.25 -6.49
C ASP A 46 7.29 16.60 -7.80
N TYR A 47 8.34 17.14 -8.40
CA TYR A 47 9.04 16.54 -9.52
C TYR A 47 10.54 16.79 -9.44
N THR A 48 11.31 15.86 -9.98
CA THR A 48 12.76 16.02 -10.14
C THR A 48 13.18 15.67 -11.55
N ARG A 49 14.14 16.43 -12.09
CA ARG A 49 14.70 16.15 -13.40
C ARG A 49 15.67 14.96 -13.30
N VAL A 50 15.45 13.98 -14.16
CA VAL A 50 16.26 12.76 -14.24
C VAL A 50 16.99 12.65 -15.58
N THR A 51 17.89 11.68 -15.69
CA THR A 51 18.56 11.36 -16.97
C THR A 51 17.56 10.78 -17.98
N ASN A 52 17.84 10.95 -19.27
CA ASN A 52 16.94 10.51 -20.35
C ASN A 52 16.64 9.00 -20.36
N GLY A 53 17.51 8.17 -19.78
CA GLY A 53 17.35 6.72 -19.70
C GLY A 53 16.62 6.24 -18.44
N PHE A 54 16.25 7.13 -17.53
CA PHE A 54 15.59 6.74 -16.29
C PHE A 54 14.19 6.16 -16.56
N ASN A 55 13.91 4.99 -15.95
CA ASN A 55 12.61 4.35 -15.99
C ASN A 55 12.14 4.03 -14.57
N ALA A 56 11.11 4.74 -14.10
CA ALA A 56 10.59 4.60 -12.75
C ALA A 56 10.24 3.14 -12.38
N LYS A 57 9.60 2.40 -13.30
CA LYS A 57 9.19 1.01 -13.05
C LYS A 57 10.40 0.10 -12.78
N ASN A 58 11.46 0.26 -13.56
CA ASN A 58 12.64 -0.60 -13.49
C ASN A 58 13.58 -0.19 -12.35
N ALA A 59 13.63 1.09 -12.00
CA ALA A 59 14.42 1.58 -10.87
C ALA A 59 13.79 1.26 -9.49
N CYS A 60 12.49 0.94 -9.45
CA CYS A 60 11.76 0.59 -8.23
C CYS A 60 12.20 -0.77 -7.68
N ASN A 61 12.84 -0.77 -6.50
CA ASN A 61 13.34 -1.98 -5.83
C ASN A 61 12.34 -2.61 -4.84
N GLY A 62 11.43 -1.80 -4.27
CA GLY A 62 10.43 -2.23 -3.31
C GLY A 62 9.18 -1.36 -3.37
N ARG A 63 8.11 -1.82 -2.74
CA ARG A 63 6.88 -1.05 -2.51
C ARG A 63 6.41 -1.32 -1.10
N GLN A 64 5.88 -0.30 -0.45
CA GLN A 64 5.16 -0.41 0.80
C GLN A 64 3.68 -0.17 0.54
N TYR A 65 2.84 -1.00 1.15
CA TYR A 65 1.40 -0.86 1.14
C TYR A 65 0.92 -0.90 2.58
N ASP A 66 -0.05 -0.04 2.87
CA ASP A 66 -0.70 0.03 4.17
C ASP A 66 -2.19 -0.28 3.93
N TYR A 67 -2.70 -1.31 4.60
CA TYR A 67 -4.12 -1.68 4.58
C TYR A 67 -4.80 -1.19 5.85
N LEU A 68 -5.68 -0.21 5.71
CA LEU A 68 -6.54 0.24 6.80
C LEU A 68 -7.78 -0.66 6.88
N ILE A 69 -7.87 -1.45 7.95
CA ILE A 69 -9.01 -2.36 8.16
C ILE A 69 -9.64 -2.16 9.55
N PRO A 70 -10.95 -2.34 9.70
CA PRO A 70 -11.59 -2.32 11.01
C PRO A 70 -11.13 -3.48 11.90
N THR A 71 -10.98 -3.23 13.20
CA THR A 71 -10.51 -4.23 14.18
C THR A 71 -11.43 -5.44 14.30
N TYR A 72 -12.74 -5.26 14.08
CA TYR A 72 -13.72 -6.36 14.17
C TYR A 72 -13.51 -7.45 13.11
N VAL A 73 -12.79 -7.16 12.02
CA VAL A 73 -12.39 -8.16 11.02
C VAL A 73 -11.43 -9.19 11.62
N LEU A 74 -10.73 -8.83 12.68
CA LEU A 74 -9.78 -9.68 13.40
C LEU A 74 -10.39 -10.34 14.65
N ALA A 75 -11.71 -10.25 14.85
CA ALA A 75 -12.37 -10.89 15.98
C ALA A 75 -12.23 -12.44 15.90
N PRO A 76 -11.92 -13.13 17.01
CA PRO A 76 -11.64 -14.56 17.01
C PRO A 76 -12.87 -15.46 16.77
N GLY A 77 -14.08 -14.89 16.80
CA GLY A 77 -15.34 -15.59 16.56
C GLY A 77 -16.37 -14.69 15.89
N LYS A 78 -17.27 -15.28 15.10
CA LYS A 78 -18.29 -14.55 14.33
C LYS A 78 -19.22 -13.72 15.21
N ASP A 79 -19.56 -14.24 16.40
CA ASP A 79 -20.49 -13.58 17.33
C ASP A 79 -19.88 -12.33 18.00
N LEU A 80 -18.56 -12.16 17.90
CA LEU A 80 -17.81 -11.03 18.45
C LEU A 80 -17.49 -9.95 17.41
N ALA A 81 -17.83 -10.17 16.14
CA ALA A 81 -17.44 -9.30 15.01
C ALA A 81 -18.33 -8.06 14.83
N GLY A 82 -18.83 -7.48 15.93
CA GLY A 82 -19.60 -6.23 15.90
C GLY A 82 -18.72 -4.99 15.76
N HIS A 83 -19.30 -3.86 15.34
CA HIS A 83 -18.60 -2.57 15.26
C HIS A 83 -18.05 -2.09 16.63
N ASP A 84 -18.61 -2.59 17.73
CA ASP A 84 -18.16 -2.32 19.09
C ASP A 84 -16.96 -3.16 19.54
N TYR A 85 -16.51 -4.12 18.72
CA TYR A 85 -15.35 -4.93 19.04
C TYR A 85 -14.07 -4.09 19.12
N ARG A 86 -13.26 -4.39 20.14
CA ARG A 86 -11.92 -3.85 20.30
C ARG A 86 -10.95 -5.02 20.27
N ILE A 87 -9.90 -4.87 19.46
CA ILE A 87 -8.86 -5.88 19.41
C ILE A 87 -8.14 -5.91 20.74
N ASP A 88 -8.10 -7.09 21.35
CA ASP A 88 -7.35 -7.34 22.56
C ASP A 88 -5.86 -7.57 22.27
N GLY A 89 -5.02 -7.38 23.28
CA GLY A 89 -3.57 -7.57 23.18
C GLY A 89 -3.19 -8.97 22.69
N ASP A 90 -3.85 -10.01 23.20
CA ASP A 90 -3.53 -11.40 22.84
C ASP A 90 -3.86 -11.69 21.36
N VAL A 91 -4.98 -11.15 20.88
CA VAL A 91 -5.38 -11.28 19.47
C VAL A 91 -4.41 -10.50 18.57
N LEU A 92 -4.00 -9.30 18.98
CA LEU A 92 -3.04 -8.50 18.24
C LEU A 92 -1.68 -9.19 18.11
N GLU A 93 -1.16 -9.78 19.19
CA GLU A 93 0.10 -10.54 19.17
C GLU A 93 -0.01 -11.80 18.30
N ARG A 94 -1.16 -12.49 18.33
CA ARG A 94 -1.42 -13.60 17.43
C ARG A 94 -1.42 -13.16 15.97
N VAL A 95 -2.02 -12.02 15.63
CA VAL A 95 -1.99 -11.51 14.25
C VAL A 95 -0.55 -11.14 13.86
N ARG A 96 0.21 -10.48 14.74
CA ARG A 96 1.63 -10.15 14.51
C ARG A 96 2.48 -11.38 14.22
N SER A 97 2.31 -12.46 15.00
CA SER A 97 3.09 -13.69 14.78
C SER A 97 2.76 -14.35 13.45
N ILE A 98 1.48 -14.39 13.05
CA ILE A 98 1.06 -14.91 11.74
C ILE A 98 1.63 -14.07 10.60
N LEU A 99 1.60 -12.74 10.71
CA LEU A 99 2.12 -11.86 9.65
C LEU A 99 3.63 -12.03 9.44
N LYS A 100 4.39 -12.26 10.52
CA LYS A 100 5.83 -12.52 10.42
C LYS A 100 6.19 -13.76 9.61
N GLU A 101 5.33 -14.79 9.56
CA GLU A 101 5.61 -16.00 8.78
C GLU A 101 5.76 -15.75 7.26
N TYR A 102 5.18 -14.64 6.78
CA TYR A 102 5.28 -14.22 5.38
C TYR A 102 6.61 -13.56 5.02
N GLU A 103 7.39 -13.11 6.00
CA GLU A 103 8.69 -12.46 5.76
C GLU A 103 9.66 -13.44 5.06
N GLY A 104 10.54 -12.88 4.23
CA GLY A 104 11.47 -13.66 3.42
C GLY A 104 10.92 -14.07 2.05
N THR A 105 11.61 -15.02 1.41
CA THR A 105 11.23 -15.51 0.08
C THR A 105 10.30 -16.70 0.19
N ARG A 106 9.03 -16.55 -0.23
CA ARG A 106 8.03 -17.62 -0.23
C ARG A 106 7.38 -17.77 -1.60
N ASN A 107 6.68 -18.89 -1.82
CA ASN A 107 5.88 -19.12 -3.02
C ASN A 107 4.43 -18.68 -2.78
N PHE A 108 4.01 -17.59 -3.42
CA PHE A 108 2.70 -16.97 -3.23
C PHE A 108 1.69 -17.32 -4.33
N HIS A 109 1.82 -18.49 -4.97
CA HIS A 109 0.93 -18.90 -6.07
C HIS A 109 -0.56 -18.90 -5.66
N ASN A 110 -0.90 -19.30 -4.43
CA ASN A 110 -2.28 -19.26 -3.91
C ASN A 110 -2.83 -17.84 -3.73
N TYR A 111 -1.97 -16.83 -3.67
CA TYR A 111 -2.34 -15.43 -3.50
C TYR A 111 -2.34 -14.65 -4.82
N THR A 112 -2.08 -15.32 -5.95
CA THR A 112 -2.06 -14.69 -7.27
C THR A 112 -2.92 -15.47 -8.26
N PRO A 113 -3.95 -14.85 -8.86
CA PRO A 113 -4.78 -15.55 -9.82
C PRO A 113 -3.95 -16.00 -11.03
N ARG A 114 -4.26 -17.19 -11.56
CA ARG A 114 -3.60 -17.79 -12.74
C ARG A 114 -2.11 -18.07 -12.55
N LYS A 115 -1.66 -18.37 -11.33
CA LYS A 115 -0.31 -18.86 -11.05
C LYS A 115 -0.33 -20.31 -10.58
N HIS A 116 0.37 -21.17 -11.33
CA HIS A 116 0.57 -22.55 -10.92
C HIS A 116 1.63 -22.63 -9.81
N PHE A 117 1.57 -23.66 -8.96
CA PHE A 117 2.53 -23.87 -7.88
C PHE A 117 3.99 -23.88 -8.36
N THR A 118 4.24 -24.47 -9.53
CA THR A 118 5.59 -24.59 -10.10
C THR A 118 6.10 -23.31 -10.80
N ASP A 119 5.27 -22.27 -10.93
CA ASP A 119 5.67 -21.02 -11.58
C ASP A 119 6.63 -20.24 -10.67
N SER A 120 7.91 -20.16 -11.08
CA SER A 120 8.94 -19.44 -10.33
C SER A 120 8.64 -17.96 -10.16
N SER A 121 7.84 -17.38 -11.07
CA SER A 121 7.38 -15.99 -10.96
C SER A 121 6.28 -15.79 -9.92
N ALA A 122 5.86 -16.83 -9.19
CA ALA A 122 5.04 -16.70 -7.99
C ALA A 122 5.89 -16.53 -6.71
N LYS A 123 7.22 -16.73 -6.79
CA LYS A 123 8.13 -16.45 -5.67
C LYS A 123 8.27 -14.95 -5.48
N ARG A 124 8.04 -14.47 -4.25
CA ARG A 124 8.18 -13.06 -3.87
C ARG A 124 8.93 -12.96 -2.56
N TYR A 125 9.56 -11.81 -2.36
CA TYR A 125 10.28 -11.47 -1.15
C TYR A 125 9.52 -10.40 -0.38
N ILE A 126 9.17 -10.68 0.86
CA ILE A 126 8.55 -9.73 1.79
C ILE A 126 9.63 -9.24 2.75
N MET A 127 9.89 -7.93 2.74
CA MET A 127 10.94 -7.30 3.55
C MET A 127 10.52 -7.17 5.02
N SER A 128 9.26 -6.81 5.25
CA SER A 128 8.63 -6.75 6.57
C SER A 128 7.11 -6.84 6.40
N PHE A 129 6.43 -7.43 7.37
CA PHE A 129 4.97 -7.46 7.40
C PHE A 129 4.46 -7.41 8.84
N GLY A 130 3.70 -6.37 9.18
CA GLY A 130 3.31 -6.10 10.56
C GLY A 130 1.90 -5.54 10.68
N VAL A 131 1.47 -5.29 11.92
CA VAL A 131 0.19 -4.65 12.20
C VAL A 131 0.32 -3.68 13.37
N CYS A 132 -0.31 -2.51 13.22
CA CYS A 132 -0.36 -1.46 14.22
C CYS A 132 -1.80 -1.04 14.48
N VAL A 133 -2.15 -0.80 15.74
CA VAL A 133 -3.42 -0.16 16.11
C VAL A 133 -3.26 1.33 15.86
N CYS A 134 -4.13 1.92 15.05
CA CYS A 134 -4.09 3.35 14.84
C CYS A 134 -4.43 4.07 16.15
N ALA A 135 -3.57 4.99 16.59
CA ALA A 135 -3.81 5.78 17.79
C ALA A 135 -5.10 6.60 17.64
N ARG A 136 -5.83 6.77 18.74
CA ARG A 136 -7.00 7.65 18.79
C ARG A 136 -6.53 9.06 18.41
N THR A 137 -7.15 9.66 17.41
CA THR A 137 -7.00 11.09 17.16
C THR A 137 -8.09 11.83 17.93
N GLU A 138 -7.83 13.08 18.33
CA GLU A 138 -8.84 13.95 18.96
C GLU A 138 -10.09 14.11 18.06
N SER A 139 -9.92 13.98 16.74
CA SER A 139 -10.98 14.03 15.74
C SER A 139 -11.80 12.75 15.60
N ASN A 140 -11.33 11.60 16.09
CA ASN A 140 -12.08 10.33 16.04
C ASN A 140 -11.75 9.43 17.24
N PRO A 141 -12.40 9.66 18.41
CA PRO A 141 -12.12 8.91 19.64
C PRO A 141 -12.52 7.43 19.56
N THR A 142 -13.29 7.04 18.54
CA THR A 142 -13.75 5.69 18.22
C THR A 142 -12.97 5.08 17.05
N CYS A 143 -11.71 5.47 16.82
CA CYS A 143 -10.92 4.88 15.74
C CYS A 143 -10.64 3.40 16.07
N HIS A 144 -11.35 2.49 15.40
CA HIS A 144 -11.31 1.03 15.58
C HIS A 144 -10.72 0.37 14.35
N VAL A 145 -9.54 0.84 13.97
CA VAL A 145 -8.86 0.40 12.76
C VAL A 145 -7.41 0.04 13.09
N VAL A 146 -6.91 -0.91 12.33
CA VAL A 146 -5.49 -1.26 12.30
C VAL A 146 -4.95 -0.98 10.91
N THR A 147 -3.67 -0.63 10.87
CA THR A 147 -2.89 -0.66 9.64
C THR A 147 -2.10 -1.95 9.60
N VAL A 148 -2.29 -2.72 8.54
CA VAL A 148 -1.56 -3.97 8.22
C VAL A 148 -0.63 -3.72 7.05
#